data_AF-Q6MH37-F1
#
_entry.id   AF-Q6MH37-F1
#
_cell.length_a   1.000
_cell.length_b   1.000
_cell.length_c   1.000
_cell.angle_alpha   90.00
_cell.angle_beta   90.00
_cell.angle_gamma   90.00
#
_symmetry.space_group_name_H-M   'P 1'
#
loop_
_entity.id
_entity.type
_entity.pdbx_description
1 polymer ?
#
loop_
_entity_poly.entity_id
_entity_poly.type
_entity_poly.pdbx_seq_one_letter_code
_entity_poly.pdbx_strand_id
1 'polypeptide(L)'
;MISPFCEEKEIFMKPHYFLIVPMVLFLAGCQPGSDSQKAPQGTVQGETPQIPDPKSDADPDVSVSVTAERETGGTALLVKIVKDNSSFGIDSVKRLDMHTGYSVDVPVQGADVIDRPTNQKSNLRPWHYKYVIQTNRGQLVHEVRLLKDLEIKEQVRISDYQFDSNRLMLGKLSFGSEGSLITEGRDLQIDAEEIHSDLVARIKTFDEQELEHSVTYKAPGKGGGRLIVNAGFANGTFVFQMHGHPGAQGEKGVDATQVPPAKAAAGRPGEFDFIAVGPRREGGDRPICISQPTDGATGTNGVQGGTGFDGFPGGSSGSLYLTVKKAKLFRYQALFFPGLPGVGGPGGKGQPGGAGGDAGAPARMCKKAKAGANGQEGPVGAQGKPGAVGALGELCVTLLDSGTSCVTREQNVGGVQ
;
A
#
# COMPACT_ATOMS: atom_id res chain seq x y z
N MET A 1 -33.07 -4.30 -29.39
CA MET A 1 -32.43 -5.43 -30.09
C MET A 1 -30.99 -5.06 -30.39
N ILE A 2 -30.08 -5.90 -29.91
CA ILE A 2 -28.67 -6.08 -30.33
C ILE A 2 -27.66 -5.00 -29.88
N SER A 3 -26.96 -5.36 -28.81
CA SER A 3 -25.62 -4.90 -28.39
C SER A 3 -24.54 -5.54 -29.28
N PRO A 4 -23.36 -4.91 -29.48
CA PRO A 4 -22.17 -5.63 -29.86
C PRO A 4 -21.25 -5.90 -28.66
N PHE A 5 -20.94 -7.19 -28.53
CA PHE A 5 -19.82 -7.78 -27.79
C PHE A 5 -18.48 -7.15 -28.18
N CYS A 6 -17.60 -6.95 -27.20
CA CYS A 6 -16.16 -6.87 -27.42
C CYS A 6 -15.46 -7.92 -26.54
N GLU A 7 -14.65 -8.70 -27.21
CA GLU A 7 -14.04 -9.97 -26.83
C GLU A 7 -12.66 -9.72 -26.18
N GLU A 8 -12.36 -10.45 -25.11
CA GLU A 8 -11.05 -10.46 -24.43
C GLU A 8 -9.97 -11.11 -25.32
N LYS A 9 -8.78 -10.51 -25.34
CA LYS A 9 -7.55 -11.18 -25.78
C LYS A 9 -6.47 -11.02 -24.72
N GLU A 10 -6.20 -12.11 -24.01
CA GLU A 10 -5.01 -12.28 -23.19
C GLU A 10 -3.77 -12.40 -24.08
N ILE A 11 -2.76 -11.57 -23.82
CA ILE A 11 -1.43 -11.67 -24.44
C ILE A 11 -0.48 -12.24 -23.39
N PHE A 12 -0.05 -13.48 -23.63
CA PHE A 12 0.99 -14.18 -22.89
C PHE A 12 2.37 -13.61 -23.29
N MET A 13 3.08 -12.94 -22.38
CA MET A 13 4.49 -12.57 -22.58
C MET A 13 5.40 -13.40 -21.66
N LYS A 14 6.36 -14.10 -22.29
CA LYS A 14 7.47 -14.82 -21.64
C LYS A 14 8.53 -13.83 -21.15
N PRO A 15 9.20 -14.04 -20.00
CA PRO A 15 10.39 -13.29 -19.65
C PRO A 15 11.65 -13.91 -20.26
N HIS A 16 12.46 -13.08 -20.91
CA HIS A 16 13.82 -13.38 -21.34
C HIS A 16 14.84 -12.93 -20.27
N TYR A 17 15.86 -13.76 -20.08
CA TYR A 17 17.07 -13.55 -19.27
C TYR A 17 17.92 -12.36 -19.75
N PHE A 18 18.42 -11.52 -18.83
CA PHE A 18 19.68 -10.75 -18.95
C PHE A 18 20.25 -10.52 -17.54
N LEU A 19 21.37 -11.16 -17.19
CA LEU A 19 22.77 -10.70 -17.27
C LEU A 19 23.17 -9.76 -16.12
N ILE A 20 23.85 -10.36 -15.13
CA ILE A 20 24.41 -9.73 -13.92
C ILE A 20 25.74 -9.07 -14.28
N VAL A 21 25.93 -7.80 -13.92
CA VAL A 21 27.23 -7.12 -13.86
C VAL A 21 27.55 -6.86 -12.37
N PRO A 22 28.73 -7.22 -11.85
CA PRO A 22 29.04 -7.06 -10.44
C PRO A 22 29.49 -5.63 -10.13
N MET A 23 28.89 -5.02 -9.11
CA MET A 23 29.34 -3.76 -8.53
C MET A 23 30.39 -4.04 -7.45
N VAL A 24 31.54 -3.36 -7.60
CA VAL A 24 32.75 -3.49 -6.79
C VAL A 24 32.52 -2.90 -5.39
N LEU A 25 32.82 -3.72 -4.39
CA LEU A 25 32.81 -3.43 -2.95
C LEU A 25 34.16 -2.78 -2.57
N PHE A 26 34.15 -1.56 -2.02
CA PHE A 26 35.32 -0.98 -1.35
C PHE A 26 35.21 -1.19 0.17
N LEU A 27 36.10 -2.04 0.68
CA LEU A 27 36.40 -2.23 2.09
C LEU A 27 37.34 -1.12 2.57
N ALA A 28 37.04 -0.53 3.72
CA ALA A 28 38.04 0.13 4.56
C ALA A 28 38.02 -0.55 5.93
N GLY A 29 39.07 -1.31 6.19
CA GLY A 29 39.31 -1.96 7.48
C GLY A 29 40.11 -1.09 8.43
N CYS A 30 39.91 -1.32 9.72
CA CYS A 30 40.90 -1.15 10.77
C CYS A 30 40.59 -2.15 11.90
N GLN A 31 41.46 -3.15 12.06
CA GLN A 31 41.76 -3.92 13.27
C GLN A 31 43.18 -3.49 13.72
N PRO A 32 43.75 -3.88 14.89
CA PRO A 32 43.34 -4.95 15.80
C PRO A 32 43.41 -4.63 17.32
N GLY A 33 42.81 -5.51 18.12
CA GLY A 33 43.07 -5.67 19.54
C GLY A 33 43.12 -7.15 19.88
N SER A 34 44.34 -7.67 19.99
CA SER A 34 44.69 -9.01 20.45
C SER A 34 44.43 -9.10 21.95
N ASP A 35 43.85 -10.21 22.43
CA ASP A 35 44.49 -11.01 23.47
C ASP A 35 43.92 -12.41 23.56
N SER A 36 44.85 -13.35 23.64
CA SER A 36 44.68 -14.79 23.57
C SER A 36 44.97 -15.36 24.96
N GLN A 37 44.00 -16.05 25.56
CA GLN A 37 44.27 -16.98 26.65
C GLN A 37 43.60 -18.32 26.39
N LYS A 38 44.48 -19.32 26.35
CA LYS A 38 44.27 -20.76 26.22
C LYS A 38 43.85 -21.37 27.57
N ALA A 39 42.89 -22.29 27.54
CA ALA A 39 42.84 -23.61 28.24
C ALA A 39 41.38 -24.02 28.52
N PRO A 40 41.09 -25.28 28.90
CA PRO A 40 41.40 -26.53 28.21
C PRO A 40 40.11 -27.30 27.82
N GLN A 41 40.25 -28.25 26.89
CA GLN A 41 39.19 -29.17 26.47
C GLN A 41 38.84 -30.14 27.60
N GLY A 42 37.60 -30.06 28.08
CA GLY A 42 36.94 -31.09 28.88
C GLY A 42 35.89 -31.80 28.04
N THR A 43 36.12 -33.07 27.74
CA THR A 43 35.15 -33.93 27.05
C THR A 43 34.09 -34.38 28.05
N VAL A 44 32.88 -33.84 27.95
CA VAL A 44 31.69 -34.31 28.68
C VAL A 44 30.77 -34.97 27.67
N GLN A 45 30.57 -36.29 27.81
CA GLN A 45 29.49 -37.01 27.14
C GLN A 45 28.18 -36.60 27.81
N GLY A 46 27.40 -35.74 27.14
CA GLY A 46 26.04 -35.39 27.53
C GLY A 46 25.05 -36.30 26.82
N GLU A 47 24.23 -36.98 27.60
CA GLU A 47 23.04 -37.70 27.14
C GLU A 47 22.11 -36.73 26.41
N THR A 48 21.69 -37.11 25.20
CA THR A 48 20.65 -36.42 24.43
C THR A 48 19.33 -36.54 25.18
N PRO A 49 18.70 -35.45 25.64
CA PRO A 49 17.35 -35.50 26.16
C PRO A 49 16.41 -35.87 25.01
N GLN A 50 15.73 -37.01 25.13
CA GLN A 50 14.59 -37.31 24.27
C GLN A 50 13.53 -36.23 24.48
N ILE A 51 13.31 -35.42 23.44
CA ILE A 51 12.17 -34.52 23.35
C ILE A 51 10.93 -35.43 23.31
N PRO A 52 10.01 -35.37 24.30
CA PRO A 52 8.77 -36.11 24.21
C PRO A 52 7.98 -35.63 23.01
N ASP A 53 7.46 -36.56 22.22
CA ASP A 53 6.57 -36.27 21.09
C ASP A 53 5.48 -35.29 21.51
N PRO A 54 5.16 -34.28 20.68
CA PRO A 54 4.05 -33.39 20.95
C PRO A 54 2.80 -34.24 21.08
N LYS A 55 2.21 -34.21 22.28
CA LYS A 55 0.90 -34.81 22.54
C LYS A 55 -0.04 -34.32 21.46
N SER A 56 -0.67 -35.27 20.77
CA SER A 56 -1.81 -35.03 19.90
C SER A 56 -2.80 -34.15 20.66
N ASP A 57 -2.89 -32.89 20.26
CA ASP A 57 -3.94 -31.98 20.70
C ASP A 57 -5.25 -32.59 20.19
N ALA A 58 -6.06 -33.09 21.12
CA ALA A 58 -7.37 -33.63 20.80
C ALA A 58 -8.23 -32.47 20.24
N ASP A 59 -8.86 -32.70 19.09
CA ASP A 59 -9.83 -31.77 18.50
C ASP A 59 -10.85 -31.32 19.56
N PRO A 60 -11.25 -30.04 19.59
CA PRO A 60 -12.26 -29.58 20.51
C PRO A 60 -13.61 -30.23 20.18
N ASP A 61 -14.02 -31.20 21.00
CA ASP A 61 -15.35 -31.80 20.94
C ASP A 61 -16.40 -30.76 21.37
N VAL A 62 -17.12 -30.20 20.40
CA VAL A 62 -18.32 -29.40 20.67
C VAL A 62 -19.50 -30.35 20.81
N SER A 63 -20.15 -30.38 21.98
CA SER A 63 -21.40 -31.12 22.21
C SER A 63 -22.60 -30.15 22.25
N VAL A 64 -23.74 -30.59 21.69
CA VAL A 64 -25.00 -29.83 21.68
C VAL A 64 -26.07 -30.68 22.35
N SER A 65 -26.55 -30.30 23.53
CA SER A 65 -27.59 -31.04 24.23
C SER A 65 -28.99 -30.59 23.81
N VAL A 66 -29.89 -31.53 23.48
CA VAL A 66 -31.31 -31.26 23.22
C VAL A 66 -32.12 -31.95 24.32
N THR A 67 -32.87 -31.17 25.10
CA THR A 67 -33.76 -31.69 26.14
C THR A 67 -35.22 -31.43 25.74
N ALA A 68 -36.04 -32.46 25.73
CA ALA A 68 -37.47 -32.36 25.46
C ALA A 68 -38.27 -32.79 26.69
N GLU A 69 -39.14 -31.91 27.18
CA GLU A 69 -40.04 -32.20 28.30
C GLU A 69 -41.25 -33.02 27.87
N ARG A 70 -41.68 -33.92 28.76
CA ARG A 70 -42.70 -34.93 28.48
C ARG A 70 -44.10 -34.33 28.55
N GLU A 71 -44.66 -33.93 27.41
CA GLU A 71 -46.11 -33.84 27.27
C GLU A 71 -46.65 -35.14 26.65
N THR A 72 -47.20 -36.00 27.52
CA THR A 72 -48.04 -37.18 27.25
C THR A 72 -48.32 -37.51 25.77
N GLY A 73 -47.55 -38.44 25.21
CA GLY A 73 -47.81 -39.05 23.89
C GLY A 73 -46.51 -39.42 23.17
N GLY A 74 -46.11 -40.69 23.24
CA GLY A 74 -44.81 -41.18 22.74
C GLY A 74 -44.67 -41.15 21.21
N THR A 75 -44.29 -40.00 20.65
CA THR A 75 -43.85 -39.86 19.27
C THR A 75 -42.36 -39.57 19.19
N ALA A 76 -41.64 -40.31 18.33
CA ALA A 76 -40.23 -40.09 18.05
C ALA A 76 -39.99 -38.69 17.44
N LEU A 77 -38.94 -37.99 17.89
CA LEU A 77 -38.50 -36.71 17.32
C LEU A 77 -37.45 -36.97 16.24
N LEU A 78 -37.56 -36.28 15.10
CA LEU A 78 -36.53 -36.31 14.06
C LEU A 78 -35.64 -35.07 14.21
N VAL A 79 -34.40 -35.27 14.64
CA VAL A 79 -33.40 -34.21 14.69
C VAL A 79 -32.60 -34.24 13.39
N LYS A 80 -32.70 -33.19 12.57
CA LYS A 80 -31.89 -33.02 11.37
C LYS A 80 -30.83 -31.95 11.62
N ILE A 81 -29.57 -32.32 11.46
CA ILE A 81 -28.44 -31.39 11.60
C ILE A 81 -27.94 -31.09 10.20
N VAL A 82 -27.95 -29.82 9.82
CA VAL A 82 -27.49 -29.38 8.52
C VAL A 82 -26.33 -28.43 8.72
N LYS A 83 -25.17 -28.79 8.16
CA LYS A 83 -24.03 -27.89 8.05
C LYS A 83 -24.30 -26.97 6.87
N ASP A 84 -24.54 -25.70 7.14
CA ASP A 84 -24.87 -24.70 6.12
C ASP A 84 -23.59 -23.97 5.70
N ASN A 85 -22.64 -24.72 5.13
CA ASN A 85 -21.50 -24.15 4.41
C ASN A 85 -21.46 -24.85 3.05
N SER A 86 -21.69 -24.10 1.98
CA SER A 86 -21.98 -24.52 0.61
C SER A 86 -20.91 -25.38 -0.10
N SER A 87 -19.91 -25.91 0.61
CA SER A 87 -18.76 -26.63 0.04
C SER A 87 -18.40 -27.95 0.74
N PHE A 88 -19.10 -28.38 1.79
CA PHE A 88 -18.86 -29.68 2.42
C PHE A 88 -20.17 -30.41 2.70
N GLY A 89 -20.25 -31.65 2.23
CA GLY A 89 -21.45 -32.48 2.20
C GLY A 89 -22.10 -32.74 3.57
N ILE A 90 -23.34 -33.20 3.50
CA ILE A 90 -24.17 -33.58 4.66
C ILE A 90 -23.61 -34.88 5.24
N ASP A 91 -23.03 -34.83 6.45
CA ASP A 91 -22.38 -36.04 7.00
C ASP A 91 -23.19 -36.85 8.02
N SER A 92 -24.35 -36.38 8.54
CA SER A 92 -25.26 -37.32 9.22
C SER A 92 -26.69 -36.83 9.41
N VAL A 93 -27.63 -37.76 9.24
CA VAL A 93 -29.00 -37.66 9.75
C VAL A 93 -29.17 -38.78 10.77
N LYS A 94 -29.26 -38.47 12.06
CA LYS A 94 -29.57 -39.46 13.10
C LYS A 94 -31.06 -39.38 13.46
N ARG A 95 -31.78 -40.47 13.20
CA ARG A 95 -33.13 -40.68 13.73
C ARG A 95 -32.99 -41.14 15.19
N LEU A 96 -33.62 -40.43 16.12
CA LEU A 96 -33.54 -40.73 17.54
C LEU A 96 -34.92 -41.17 18.04
N ASP A 97 -35.00 -42.43 18.47
CA ASP A 97 -36.17 -42.92 19.18
C ASP A 97 -36.07 -42.49 20.65
N MET A 98 -37.00 -41.62 21.07
CA MET A 98 -37.01 -41.10 22.43
C MET A 98 -37.53 -42.16 23.40
N HIS A 99 -36.63 -42.73 24.21
CA HIS A 99 -36.95 -43.11 25.57
C HIS A 99 -36.39 -42.02 26.50
N THR A 100 -37.03 -41.77 27.64
CA THR A 100 -36.86 -40.57 28.47
C THR A 100 -35.41 -40.20 28.81
N GLY A 101 -35.07 -38.90 28.74
CA GLY A 101 -33.94 -38.33 29.49
C GLY A 101 -32.56 -38.26 28.82
N TYR A 102 -32.44 -38.42 27.50
CA TYR A 102 -31.13 -38.35 26.84
C TYR A 102 -30.76 -36.92 26.40
N SER A 103 -29.57 -36.47 26.82
CA SER A 103 -28.79 -35.48 26.08
C SER A 103 -28.21 -36.17 24.85
N VAL A 104 -28.33 -35.54 23.68
CA VAL A 104 -27.74 -36.06 22.44
C VAL A 104 -26.50 -35.26 22.15
N ASP A 105 -25.35 -35.68 22.66
CA ASP A 105 -24.10 -35.05 22.28
C ASP A 105 -23.78 -35.42 20.84
N VAL A 106 -23.76 -34.42 19.97
CA VAL A 106 -23.35 -34.57 18.57
C VAL A 106 -21.90 -34.15 18.49
N PRO A 107 -20.93 -35.10 18.48
CA PRO A 107 -19.53 -34.73 18.36
C PRO A 107 -19.29 -34.13 16.98
N VAL A 108 -18.85 -32.88 16.95
CA VAL A 108 -18.39 -32.23 15.72
C VAL A 108 -16.90 -32.58 15.55
N GLN A 109 -16.61 -33.79 15.06
CA GLN A 109 -15.23 -34.21 14.78
C GLN A 109 -14.70 -33.54 13.50
N GLY A 110 -13.44 -33.07 13.53
CA GLY A 110 -12.72 -32.59 12.35
C GLY A 110 -12.88 -31.11 12.00
N ALA A 111 -13.28 -30.26 12.95
CA ALA A 111 -13.17 -28.81 12.79
C ALA A 111 -11.88 -28.35 13.50
N ASP A 112 -10.79 -28.15 12.75
CA ASP A 112 -9.67 -27.35 13.22
C ASP A 112 -10.21 -25.96 13.59
N VAL A 113 -10.36 -25.70 14.89
CA VAL A 113 -10.84 -24.41 15.44
C VAL A 113 -9.72 -23.37 15.40
N ILE A 114 -8.47 -23.83 15.32
CA ILE A 114 -7.28 -23.01 15.25
C ILE A 114 -6.81 -22.96 13.79
N ASP A 115 -6.99 -21.83 13.12
CA ASP A 115 -6.42 -21.63 11.80
C ASP A 115 -4.96 -21.16 11.95
N ARG A 116 -4.01 -22.03 11.58
CA ARG A 116 -2.61 -21.64 11.44
C ARG A 116 -2.39 -21.22 9.98
N PRO A 117 -1.84 -20.02 9.72
CA PRO A 117 -1.53 -19.63 8.36
C PRO A 117 -0.59 -20.67 7.75
N THR A 118 -1.07 -21.37 6.73
CA THR A 118 -0.25 -22.20 5.83
C THR A 118 -0.16 -21.46 4.49
N ASN A 119 0.70 -21.89 3.57
CA ASN A 119 0.88 -21.23 2.26
C ASN A 119 -0.40 -21.17 1.38
N GLN A 120 -1.54 -21.70 1.84
CA GLN A 120 -2.85 -21.54 1.21
C GLN A 120 -3.69 -20.53 2.00
N LYS A 121 -4.44 -19.67 1.30
CA LYS A 121 -5.29 -18.64 1.92
C LYS A 121 -6.22 -19.24 2.97
N SER A 122 -5.95 -18.99 4.25
CA SER A 122 -6.76 -19.48 5.37
C SER A 122 -8.16 -18.87 5.32
N ASN A 123 -9.18 -19.71 5.51
CA ASN A 123 -10.58 -19.30 5.44
C ASN A 123 -11.10 -18.98 6.85
N LEU A 124 -11.16 -17.69 7.21
CA LEU A 124 -11.58 -17.25 8.54
C LEU A 124 -13.09 -17.10 8.70
N ARG A 125 -13.88 -17.64 7.77
CA ARG A 125 -15.34 -17.60 7.89
C ARG A 125 -15.80 -18.38 9.13
N PRO A 126 -16.65 -17.79 9.97
CA PRO A 126 -17.29 -18.51 11.06
C PRO A 126 -17.98 -19.75 10.52
N TRP A 127 -17.94 -20.83 11.28
CA TRP A 127 -18.70 -22.02 10.92
C TRP A 127 -20.15 -21.79 11.32
N HIS A 128 -21.06 -21.89 10.36
CA HIS A 128 -22.48 -21.77 10.61
C HIS A 128 -23.13 -23.15 10.62
N TYR A 129 -23.63 -23.55 11.79
CA TYR A 129 -24.38 -24.77 11.98
C TYR A 129 -25.86 -24.42 12.15
N LYS A 130 -26.70 -25.02 11.31
CA LYS A 130 -28.14 -24.87 11.38
C LYS A 130 -28.76 -26.19 11.82
N TYR A 131 -29.19 -26.22 13.07
CA TYR A 131 -29.93 -27.34 13.63
C TYR A 131 -31.41 -27.16 13.32
N VAL A 132 -32.00 -28.11 12.62
CA VAL A 132 -33.41 -28.14 12.32
C VAL A 132 -34.03 -29.33 13.06
N ILE A 133 -34.64 -29.04 14.19
CA ILE A 133 -35.36 -30.03 15.00
C ILE A 133 -36.80 -30.07 14.49
N GLN A 134 -37.16 -31.14 13.78
CA GLN A 134 -38.53 -31.35 13.33
C GLN A 134 -39.30 -32.11 14.40
N THR A 135 -40.34 -31.47 14.92
CA THR A 135 -41.28 -32.04 15.89
C THR A 135 -42.63 -32.26 15.21
N ASN A 136 -43.48 -33.09 15.81
CA ASN A 136 -44.89 -33.24 15.41
C ASN A 136 -45.71 -31.94 15.58
N ARG A 137 -45.20 -30.94 16.31
CA ARG A 137 -45.84 -29.65 16.56
C ARG A 137 -45.25 -28.49 15.74
N GLY A 138 -44.25 -28.74 14.90
CA GLY A 138 -43.58 -27.72 14.10
C GLY A 138 -42.07 -27.89 14.02
N GLN A 139 -41.42 -26.89 13.42
CA GLN A 139 -39.98 -26.87 13.19
C GLN A 139 -39.30 -25.89 14.14
N LEU A 140 -38.41 -26.40 14.98
CA LEU A 140 -37.48 -25.59 15.77
C LEU A 140 -36.19 -25.44 14.98
N VAL A 141 -35.77 -24.19 14.76
CA VAL A 141 -34.53 -23.88 14.08
C VAL A 141 -33.60 -23.22 15.10
N HIS A 142 -32.43 -23.81 15.28
CA HIS A 142 -31.37 -23.25 16.12
C HIS A 142 -30.14 -23.02 15.26
N GLU A 143 -29.57 -21.83 15.33
CA GLU A 143 -28.40 -21.44 14.56
C GLU A 143 -27.23 -21.22 15.52
N VAL A 144 -26.15 -21.98 15.34
CA VAL A 144 -24.93 -21.87 16.13
C VAL A 144 -23.83 -21.37 15.21
N ARG A 145 -23.11 -20.34 15.66
CA ARG A 145 -21.92 -19.83 14.98
C ARG A 145 -20.73 -20.19 15.83
N LEU A 146 -19.86 -21.06 15.31
CA LEU A 146 -18.57 -21.33 15.93
C LEU A 146 -17.56 -20.36 15.34
N LEU A 147 -17.05 -19.47 16.19
CA LEU A 147 -16.01 -18.53 15.84
C LEU A 147 -14.66 -19.25 15.84
N LYS A 148 -13.82 -18.94 14.86
CA LYS A 148 -12.47 -19.50 14.78
C LYS A 148 -11.50 -18.72 15.65
N ASP A 149 -10.47 -19.40 16.11
CA ASP A 149 -9.32 -18.77 16.72
C ASP A 149 -8.26 -18.49 15.66
N LEU A 150 -7.63 -17.32 15.77
CA LEU A 150 -6.54 -16.88 14.90
C LEU A 150 -5.28 -16.64 15.73
N GLU A 151 -4.22 -17.37 15.40
CA GLU A 151 -2.90 -17.22 16.00
C GLU A 151 -1.92 -16.63 14.98
N ILE A 152 -1.43 -15.42 15.26
CA ILE A 152 -0.49 -14.68 14.43
C ILE A 152 0.89 -14.78 15.07
N LYS A 153 1.71 -15.71 14.56
CA LYS A 153 3.09 -15.93 15.05
C LYS A 153 4.11 -15.00 14.42
N GLU A 154 3.84 -14.58 13.20
CA GLU A 154 4.73 -13.78 12.36
C GLU A 154 3.93 -12.66 11.67
N GLN A 155 4.54 -12.04 10.66
CA GLN A 155 3.88 -11.02 9.86
C GLN A 155 2.91 -11.66 8.84
N VAL A 156 1.64 -11.29 8.93
CA VAL A 156 0.57 -11.75 8.03
C VAL A 156 -0.17 -10.57 7.42
N ARG A 157 -0.62 -10.72 6.17
CA ARG A 157 -1.42 -9.70 5.48
C ARG A 157 -2.89 -10.09 5.52
N ILE A 158 -3.78 -9.10 5.58
CA ILE A 158 -5.21 -9.36 5.58
C ILE A 158 -5.67 -10.03 4.27
N SER A 159 -4.97 -9.78 3.16
CA SER A 159 -5.20 -10.41 1.85
C SER A 159 -4.88 -11.91 1.81
N ASP A 160 -4.12 -12.41 2.78
CA ASP A 160 -3.83 -13.83 2.93
C ASP A 160 -5.06 -14.60 3.45
N TYR A 161 -6.04 -13.89 4.00
CA TYR A 161 -7.26 -14.49 4.54
C TYR A 161 -8.46 -14.30 3.61
N GLN A 162 -9.32 -15.33 3.52
CA GLN A 162 -10.62 -15.24 2.87
C GLN A 162 -11.72 -15.04 3.91
N PHE A 163 -12.46 -13.94 3.78
CA PHE A 163 -13.61 -13.62 4.62
C PHE A 163 -14.61 -12.80 3.79
N ASP A 164 -15.91 -13.00 3.98
CA ASP A 164 -16.96 -12.53 3.05
C ASP A 164 -17.26 -11.02 3.13
N SER A 165 -16.64 -10.31 4.07
CA SER A 165 -16.94 -8.90 4.35
C SER A 165 -15.70 -8.21 4.91
N ASN A 166 -15.72 -6.90 5.13
CA ASN A 166 -14.65 -6.20 5.85
C ASN A 166 -14.64 -6.48 7.37
N ARG A 167 -15.16 -7.62 7.81
CA ARG A 167 -15.39 -7.98 9.21
C ARG A 167 -14.86 -9.38 9.51
N LEU A 168 -13.96 -9.48 10.48
CA LEU A 168 -13.47 -10.72 11.08
C LEU A 168 -14.24 -10.97 12.37
N MET A 169 -14.80 -12.18 12.52
CA MET A 169 -15.47 -12.62 13.74
C MET A 169 -14.69 -13.81 14.31
N LEU A 170 -14.06 -13.61 15.44
CA LEU A 170 -13.09 -14.55 16.03
C LEU A 170 -13.49 -14.91 17.46
N GLY A 171 -13.18 -16.14 17.88
CA GLY A 171 -13.23 -16.51 19.29
C GLY A 171 -12.08 -15.82 19.99
N LYS A 172 -10.87 -16.20 19.61
CA LYS A 172 -9.63 -15.62 20.11
C LYS A 172 -8.73 -15.10 19.00
N LEU A 173 -8.15 -13.92 19.20
CA LEU A 173 -7.05 -13.40 18.39
C LEU A 173 -5.79 -13.33 19.25
N SER A 174 -4.80 -14.18 18.94
CA SER A 174 -3.55 -14.27 19.69
C SER A 174 -2.36 -13.83 18.84
N PHE A 175 -1.49 -13.00 19.40
CA PHE A 175 -0.22 -12.62 18.79
C PHE A 175 0.95 -13.24 19.56
N GLY A 176 1.79 -13.99 18.82
CA GLY A 176 3.09 -14.44 19.31
C GLY A 176 4.07 -13.28 19.44
N SER A 177 5.33 -13.60 19.78
CA SER A 177 6.38 -12.60 20.06
C SER A 177 6.65 -11.62 18.90
N GLU A 178 6.54 -12.09 17.65
CA GLU A 178 6.79 -11.33 16.43
C GLU A 178 5.51 -11.14 15.59
N GLY A 179 4.34 -11.42 16.18
CA GLY A 179 3.07 -11.38 15.46
C GLY A 179 2.74 -9.96 14.97
N SER A 180 2.52 -9.82 13.66
CA SER A 180 2.12 -8.55 13.05
C SER A 180 1.03 -8.74 12.01
N LEU A 181 -0.09 -8.00 12.12
CA LEU A 181 -1.16 -8.00 11.13
C LEU A 181 -1.08 -6.74 10.25
N ILE A 182 -1.10 -6.90 8.93
CA ILE A 182 -1.12 -5.79 7.95
C ILE A 182 -2.50 -5.68 7.31
N THR A 183 -3.16 -4.53 7.47
CA THR A 183 -4.53 -4.31 6.96
C THR A 183 -4.58 -3.85 5.51
N GLU A 184 -3.44 -3.53 4.90
CA GLU A 184 -3.30 -2.99 3.54
C GLU A 184 -4.14 -1.73 3.29
N GLY A 185 -4.35 -0.90 4.31
CA GLY A 185 -5.18 0.30 4.25
C GLY A 185 -6.66 0.03 3.95
N ARG A 186 -7.14 -1.21 4.16
CA ARG A 186 -8.55 -1.56 4.03
C ARG A 186 -9.33 -1.16 5.28
N ASP A 187 -10.60 -0.87 5.09
CA ASP A 187 -11.53 -0.83 6.21
C ASP A 187 -11.67 -2.25 6.76
N LEU A 188 -11.42 -2.42 8.05
CA LEU A 188 -11.41 -3.70 8.73
C LEU A 188 -12.07 -3.58 10.10
N GLN A 189 -13.04 -4.45 10.37
CA GLN A 189 -13.62 -4.64 11.68
C GLN A 189 -13.20 -6.00 12.23
N ILE A 190 -12.65 -6.02 13.44
CA ILE A 190 -12.26 -7.22 14.16
C ILE A 190 -13.17 -7.31 15.38
N ASP A 191 -14.05 -8.29 15.40
CA ASP A 191 -14.85 -8.65 16.55
C ASP A 191 -14.31 -9.95 17.13
N ALA A 192 -13.71 -9.87 18.31
CA ALA A 192 -13.13 -11.02 19.01
C ALA A 192 -13.72 -11.17 20.41
N GLU A 193 -13.97 -12.39 20.85
CA GLU A 193 -14.32 -12.62 22.26
C GLU A 193 -13.11 -12.33 23.15
N GLU A 194 -11.91 -12.70 22.70
CA GLU A 194 -10.65 -12.45 23.39
C GLU A 194 -9.55 -11.95 22.42
N ILE A 195 -8.81 -10.92 22.84
CA ILE A 195 -7.54 -10.53 22.21
C ILE A 195 -6.39 -10.68 23.20
N HIS A 196 -5.33 -11.36 22.78
CA HIS A 196 -4.18 -11.67 23.63
C HIS A 196 -2.86 -11.41 22.90
N SER A 197 -1.89 -10.86 23.64
CA SER A 197 -0.51 -10.71 23.17
C SER A 197 0.47 -11.19 24.24
N ASP A 198 1.42 -12.03 23.84
CA ASP A 198 2.46 -12.52 24.74
C ASP A 198 3.48 -11.43 25.11
N LEU A 199 3.84 -10.58 24.14
CA LEU A 199 4.77 -9.47 24.30
C LEU A 199 4.17 -8.19 23.75
N VAL A 200 4.33 -7.95 22.45
CA VAL A 200 3.87 -6.74 21.76
C VAL A 200 3.24 -7.14 20.43
N ALA A 201 1.91 -7.11 20.37
CA ALA A 201 1.16 -7.30 19.14
C ALA A 201 1.25 -6.04 18.27
N ARG A 202 1.52 -6.21 16.98
CA ARG A 202 1.56 -5.09 16.02
C ARG A 202 0.43 -5.22 15.01
N ILE A 203 -0.30 -4.14 14.80
CA ILE A 203 -1.28 -4.03 13.72
C ILE A 203 -0.91 -2.79 12.90
N LYS A 204 -0.55 -2.97 11.63
CA LYS A 204 -0.07 -1.91 10.75
C LYS A 204 -1.00 -1.78 9.55
N THR A 205 -1.12 -0.58 8.98
CA THR A 205 -1.88 -0.41 7.74
C THR A 205 -1.11 -0.87 6.52
N PHE A 206 0.18 -0.61 6.46
CA PHE A 206 1.07 -0.98 5.37
C PHE A 206 2.38 -1.50 5.94
N ASP A 207 3.10 -2.31 5.16
CA ASP A 207 4.50 -2.60 5.48
C ASP A 207 5.45 -1.56 4.89
N GLU A 208 6.71 -1.66 5.28
CA GLU A 208 7.75 -0.69 4.90
C GLU A 208 8.03 -0.72 3.39
N GLN A 209 7.99 -1.91 2.78
CA GLN A 209 8.20 -2.08 1.34
C GLN A 209 7.06 -1.45 0.53
N GLU A 210 5.81 -1.56 0.98
CA GLU A 210 4.65 -0.93 0.33
C GLU A 210 4.74 0.60 0.40
N LEU A 211 5.15 1.14 1.54
CA LEU A 211 5.34 2.58 1.72
C LEU A 211 6.42 3.11 0.77
N GLU A 212 7.54 2.40 0.61
CA GLU A 212 8.62 2.77 -0.32
C GLU A 212 8.17 2.70 -1.79
N HIS A 213 7.48 1.62 -2.18
CA HIS A 213 7.03 1.46 -3.56
C HIS A 213 5.94 2.45 -3.98
N SER A 214 5.17 2.99 -3.03
CA SER A 214 4.06 3.90 -3.34
C SER A 214 4.49 5.20 -4.04
N VAL A 215 5.75 5.65 -3.89
CA VAL A 215 6.29 6.87 -4.52
C VAL A 215 6.48 6.70 -6.04
N THR A 216 6.56 5.44 -6.52
CA THR A 216 6.88 5.14 -7.93
C THR A 216 5.68 5.19 -8.87
N TYR A 217 4.47 5.03 -8.34
CA TYR A 217 3.24 5.02 -9.14
C TYR A 217 2.69 6.42 -9.23
N LYS A 218 2.50 6.98 -10.43
CA LYS A 218 1.94 8.32 -10.68
C LYS A 218 0.48 8.45 -10.20
N ALA A 219 0.26 8.42 -8.90
CA ALA A 219 -1.03 8.32 -8.27
C ALA A 219 -1.05 9.04 -6.91
N PRO A 220 -2.25 9.44 -6.43
CA PRO A 220 -2.48 9.82 -5.05
C PRO A 220 -2.05 8.73 -4.06
N GLY A 221 -1.57 9.14 -2.89
CA GLY A 221 -1.30 8.22 -1.80
C GLY A 221 -2.58 7.54 -1.33
N LYS A 222 -2.51 6.22 -1.11
CA LYS A 222 -3.57 5.41 -0.50
C LYS A 222 -3.72 5.74 0.99
N GLY A 223 -4.96 5.88 1.46
CA GLY A 223 -5.25 6.09 2.88
C GLY A 223 -5.11 4.81 3.72
N GLY A 224 -4.89 4.97 5.02
CA GLY A 224 -4.74 3.85 5.97
C GLY A 224 -6.04 3.13 6.35
N GLY A 225 -7.18 3.54 5.81
CA GLY A 225 -8.49 2.92 6.08
C GLY A 225 -8.99 3.08 7.52
N ARG A 226 -10.08 2.40 7.84
CA ARG A 226 -10.69 2.39 9.18
C ARG A 226 -10.53 1.02 9.84
N LEU A 227 -9.87 0.99 10.99
CA LEU A 227 -9.74 -0.19 11.84
C LEU A 227 -10.68 -0.10 13.04
N ILE A 228 -11.63 -1.02 13.15
CA ILE A 228 -12.53 -1.17 14.30
C ILE A 228 -12.17 -2.45 15.03
N VAL A 229 -11.86 -2.39 16.31
CA VAL A 229 -11.52 -3.55 17.14
C VAL A 229 -12.49 -3.60 18.32
N ASN A 230 -13.32 -4.64 18.36
CA ASN A 230 -14.24 -4.91 19.45
C ASN A 230 -13.81 -6.20 20.15
N ALA A 231 -13.33 -6.08 21.39
CA ALA A 231 -12.87 -7.20 22.20
C ALA A 231 -13.76 -7.39 23.43
N GLY A 232 -14.20 -8.63 23.66
CA GLY A 232 -14.85 -9.02 24.92
C GLY A 232 -13.88 -8.97 26.11
N PHE A 233 -12.68 -9.51 25.91
CA PHE A 233 -11.57 -9.49 26.85
C PHE A 233 -10.26 -9.13 26.15
N ALA A 234 -9.40 -8.34 26.80
CA ALA A 234 -8.10 -7.96 26.26
C ALA A 234 -6.96 -8.15 27.28
N ASN A 235 -5.84 -8.71 26.83
CA ASN A 235 -4.63 -8.92 27.62
C ASN A 235 -3.35 -8.66 26.80
N GLY A 236 -2.36 -8.02 27.41
CA GLY A 236 -1.06 -7.74 26.78
C GLY A 236 -0.93 -6.34 26.17
N THR A 237 0.10 -6.13 25.36
CA THR A 237 0.44 -4.83 24.76
C THR A 237 0.19 -4.81 23.25
N PHE A 238 -0.55 -3.82 22.77
CA PHE A 238 -0.90 -3.66 21.36
C PHE A 238 -0.38 -2.33 20.80
N VAL A 239 0.28 -2.40 19.65
CA VAL A 239 0.76 -1.22 18.91
C VAL A 239 0.05 -1.15 17.56
N PHE A 240 -0.74 -0.10 17.38
CA PHE A 240 -1.44 0.20 16.14
C PHE A 240 -0.67 1.26 15.36
N GLN A 241 -0.20 0.94 14.16
CA GLN A 241 0.52 1.86 13.28
C GLN A 241 -0.32 2.17 12.04
N MET A 242 -0.99 3.32 12.08
CA MET A 242 -1.92 3.77 11.05
C MET A 242 -1.18 4.72 10.10
N HIS A 243 -0.58 4.19 9.03
CA HIS A 243 0.08 4.97 7.98
C HIS A 243 -0.84 5.25 6.80
N GLY A 244 -0.64 6.40 6.15
CA GLY A 244 -1.04 6.66 4.76
C GLY A 244 0.17 6.59 3.83
N HIS A 245 -0.03 6.21 2.56
CA HIS A 245 1.04 6.24 1.56
C HIS A 245 1.43 7.69 1.21
N PRO A 246 2.72 7.98 0.95
CA PRO A 246 3.11 9.23 0.30
C PRO A 246 2.45 9.38 -1.08
N GLY A 247 2.24 10.63 -1.50
CA GLY A 247 1.84 10.97 -2.85
C GLY A 247 3.03 10.90 -3.81
N ALA A 248 2.76 10.56 -5.07
CA ALA A 248 3.80 10.50 -6.10
C ALA A 248 4.27 11.86 -6.60
N GLN A 249 5.46 11.90 -7.18
CA GLN A 249 6.01 13.09 -7.81
C GLN A 249 5.19 13.51 -9.05
N GLY A 250 5.00 14.82 -9.22
CA GLY A 250 4.39 15.40 -10.41
C GLY A 250 5.25 15.20 -11.66
N GLU A 251 4.62 15.15 -12.83
CA GLU A 251 5.35 14.97 -14.09
C GLU A 251 6.16 16.21 -14.48
N LYS A 252 7.26 15.97 -15.21
CA LYS A 252 8.07 17.05 -15.78
C LYS A 252 7.26 17.84 -16.81
N GLY A 253 7.41 19.16 -16.81
CA GLY A 253 6.83 20.04 -17.83
C GLY A 253 7.42 19.77 -19.22
N VAL A 254 6.65 20.06 -20.27
CA VAL A 254 7.08 19.81 -21.66
C VAL A 254 8.29 20.68 -22.00
N ASP A 255 9.35 20.07 -22.53
CA ASP A 255 10.50 20.82 -23.03
C ASP A 255 10.07 21.61 -24.28
N ALA A 256 10.33 22.91 -24.34
CA ALA A 256 9.96 23.74 -25.49
C ALA A 256 10.70 23.34 -26.78
N THR A 257 11.76 22.53 -26.67
CA THR A 257 12.46 21.91 -27.80
C THR A 257 11.70 20.76 -28.45
N GLN A 258 10.69 20.19 -27.78
CA GLN A 258 9.85 19.12 -28.32
C GLN A 258 8.68 19.67 -29.17
N VAL A 259 8.41 20.97 -29.09
CA VAL A 259 7.35 21.63 -29.88
C VAL A 259 7.99 22.28 -31.12
N PRO A 260 7.55 21.95 -32.34
CA PRO A 260 8.07 22.58 -33.55
C PRO A 260 7.70 24.08 -33.64
N PRO A 261 8.63 24.96 -34.05
CA PRO A 261 10.04 24.68 -34.34
C PRO A 261 10.87 24.52 -33.06
N ALA A 262 11.78 23.53 -33.01
CA ALA A 262 12.61 23.26 -31.84
C ALA A 262 13.63 24.37 -31.48
N LYS A 263 13.79 25.36 -32.37
CA LYS A 263 14.64 26.54 -32.21
C LYS A 263 13.87 27.79 -32.62
N ALA A 264 14.13 28.90 -31.95
CA ALA A 264 13.54 30.16 -32.33
C ALA A 264 14.07 30.64 -33.70
N ALA A 265 13.30 31.49 -34.37
CA ALA A 265 13.60 31.97 -35.71
C ALA A 265 14.93 32.76 -35.74
N ALA A 266 15.74 32.50 -36.77
CA ALA A 266 16.97 33.24 -37.01
C ALA A 266 16.69 34.70 -37.39
N GLY A 267 17.65 35.57 -37.09
CA GLY A 267 17.64 36.96 -37.52
C GLY A 267 17.78 37.06 -39.04
N ARG A 268 17.15 38.08 -39.61
CA ARG A 268 17.30 38.38 -41.05
C ARG A 268 18.75 38.78 -41.35
N PRO A 269 19.35 38.28 -42.44
CA PRO A 269 20.68 38.73 -42.84
C PRO A 269 20.65 40.23 -43.18
N GLY A 270 21.78 40.89 -42.94
CA GLY A 270 22.00 42.26 -43.37
C GLY A 270 21.98 42.35 -44.89
N GLU A 271 21.34 43.39 -45.40
CA GLU A 271 21.27 43.67 -46.82
C GLU A 271 22.55 44.36 -47.29
N PHE A 272 22.89 44.09 -48.54
CA PHE A 272 23.93 44.81 -49.25
C PHE A 272 23.45 45.03 -50.67
N ASP A 273 23.47 46.28 -51.11
CA ASP A 273 23.19 46.65 -52.50
C ASP A 273 24.45 47.30 -53.06
N PHE A 274 24.99 46.75 -54.15
CA PHE A 274 26.19 47.27 -54.79
C PHE A 274 25.83 47.88 -56.13
N ILE A 275 25.94 49.21 -56.22
CA ILE A 275 25.96 49.88 -57.51
C ILE A 275 27.35 50.48 -57.70
N ALA A 276 28.16 49.84 -58.54
CA ALA A 276 29.36 50.48 -59.08
C ALA A 276 28.94 51.51 -60.12
N VAL A 277 29.19 52.79 -59.83
CA VAL A 277 29.19 53.87 -60.83
C VAL A 277 30.57 54.53 -60.72
N GLY A 278 31.40 54.72 -61.74
CA GLY A 278 31.35 54.44 -63.18
C GLY A 278 32.79 54.33 -63.73
N PRO A 279 33.04 54.60 -65.03
CA PRO A 279 34.21 54.11 -65.76
C PRO A 279 35.53 54.75 -65.32
N ARG A 280 36.59 53.91 -65.29
CA ARG A 280 37.99 54.33 -65.30
C ARG A 280 38.24 55.22 -66.52
N ARG A 281 38.14 56.53 -66.38
CA ARG A 281 38.83 57.49 -67.27
C ARG A 281 39.80 58.30 -66.43
N GLU A 282 40.99 58.48 -66.99
CA GLU A 282 42.16 59.13 -66.40
C GLU A 282 41.76 60.42 -65.67
N GLY A 283 41.82 60.39 -64.34
CA GLY A 283 41.26 61.40 -63.43
C GLY A 283 40.19 60.90 -62.45
N GLY A 284 39.80 59.62 -62.56
CA GLY A 284 38.59 59.01 -61.98
C GLY A 284 38.29 59.22 -60.50
N ASP A 285 37.02 59.51 -60.23
CA ASP A 285 36.42 59.65 -58.91
C ASP A 285 36.75 58.46 -58.00
N ARG A 286 37.13 58.75 -56.76
CA ARG A 286 37.36 57.71 -55.74
C ARG A 286 36.05 56.95 -55.54
N PRO A 287 36.05 55.60 -55.51
CA PRO A 287 34.82 54.84 -55.33
C PRO A 287 34.15 55.23 -54.00
N ILE A 288 32.99 55.86 -54.05
CA ILE A 288 32.25 56.24 -52.85
C ILE A 288 31.26 55.13 -52.48
N CYS A 289 31.07 54.92 -51.17
CA CYS A 289 30.04 54.01 -50.68
C CYS A 289 28.67 54.68 -50.88
N ILE A 290 27.85 54.16 -51.80
CA ILE A 290 26.52 54.71 -52.11
C ILE A 290 25.48 54.25 -51.09
N SER A 291 25.60 53.00 -50.62
CA SER A 291 24.76 52.37 -49.61
C SER A 291 25.65 51.62 -48.62
N GLN A 292 25.46 51.87 -47.33
CA GLN A 292 26.17 51.11 -46.30
C GLN A 292 25.53 49.71 -46.19
N PRO A 293 26.33 48.62 -46.07
CA PRO A 293 25.78 47.32 -45.71
C PRO A 293 25.08 47.44 -44.35
N THR A 294 23.94 46.78 -44.20
CA THR A 294 23.22 46.78 -42.93
C THR A 294 23.71 45.66 -42.03
N ASP A 295 23.61 45.87 -40.72
CA ASP A 295 23.88 44.83 -39.74
C ASP A 295 22.82 43.73 -39.85
N GLY A 296 23.19 42.49 -39.54
CA GLY A 296 22.22 41.41 -39.41
C GLY A 296 21.25 41.68 -38.26
N ALA A 297 20.00 41.28 -38.41
CA ALA A 297 19.02 41.40 -37.33
C ALA A 297 19.31 40.39 -36.22
N THR A 298 18.94 40.73 -34.99
CA THR A 298 19.03 39.81 -33.85
C THR A 298 18.12 38.60 -34.05
N GLY A 299 18.58 37.42 -33.64
CA GLY A 299 17.73 36.22 -33.60
C GLY A 299 16.60 36.36 -32.59
N THR A 300 15.47 35.68 -32.83
CA THR A 300 14.36 35.73 -31.86
C THR A 300 14.71 34.98 -30.58
N ASN A 301 14.25 35.47 -29.43
CA ASN A 301 14.44 34.78 -28.16
C ASN A 301 13.67 33.46 -28.14
N GLY A 302 14.20 32.48 -27.43
CA GLY A 302 13.51 31.23 -27.18
C GLY A 302 12.29 31.41 -26.26
N VAL A 303 11.32 30.53 -26.40
CA VAL A 303 10.16 30.47 -25.50
C VAL A 303 10.46 29.68 -24.23
N GLN A 304 9.73 30.00 -23.15
CA GLN A 304 9.83 29.28 -21.88
C GLN A 304 9.39 27.82 -22.02
N GLY A 305 10.03 26.93 -21.27
CA GLY A 305 9.57 25.54 -21.13
C GLY A 305 8.23 25.43 -20.39
N GLY A 306 7.53 24.31 -20.57
CA GLY A 306 6.28 24.04 -19.86
C GLY A 306 6.48 23.99 -18.35
N THR A 307 5.50 24.46 -17.57
CA THR A 307 5.51 24.29 -16.10
C THR A 307 5.36 22.82 -15.76
N GLY A 308 6.08 22.35 -14.73
CA GLY A 308 5.94 21.00 -14.20
C GLY A 308 4.58 20.78 -13.57
N PHE A 309 4.08 19.54 -13.60
CA PHE A 309 2.81 19.21 -12.98
C PHE A 309 2.94 19.17 -11.46
N ASP A 310 1.86 19.50 -10.76
CA ASP A 310 1.83 19.43 -9.30
C ASP A 310 2.05 17.98 -8.81
N GLY A 311 2.61 17.85 -7.60
CA GLY A 311 2.75 16.57 -6.93
C GLY A 311 1.40 16.03 -6.48
N PHE A 312 1.29 14.71 -6.41
CA PHE A 312 0.06 14.07 -5.95
C PHE A 312 -0.11 14.21 -4.44
N PRO A 313 -1.35 14.28 -3.93
CA PRO A 313 -1.58 14.35 -2.49
C PRO A 313 -1.18 13.04 -1.80
N GLY A 314 -0.71 13.14 -0.55
CA GLY A 314 -0.49 12.00 0.32
C GLY A 314 -1.80 11.41 0.85
N GLY A 315 -1.79 10.12 1.17
CA GLY A 315 -2.94 9.43 1.74
C GLY A 315 -3.14 9.79 3.21
N SER A 316 -4.38 9.90 3.67
CA SER A 316 -4.66 10.09 5.10
C SER A 316 -4.17 8.92 5.92
N SER A 317 -3.74 9.17 7.16
CA SER A 317 -3.52 8.09 8.11
C SER A 317 -4.83 7.33 8.35
N GLY A 318 -4.75 6.08 8.79
CA GLY A 318 -5.96 5.35 9.15
C GLY A 318 -6.61 5.86 10.44
N SER A 319 -7.84 5.42 10.71
CA SER A 319 -8.56 5.70 11.97
C SER A 319 -8.74 4.42 12.79
N LEU A 320 -8.71 4.53 14.12
CA LEU A 320 -8.81 3.40 15.05
C LEU A 320 -9.99 3.59 16.01
N TYR A 321 -10.86 2.60 16.07
CA TYR A 321 -11.98 2.52 17.02
C TYR A 321 -11.79 1.27 17.87
N LEU A 322 -11.37 1.43 19.13
CA LEU A 322 -11.03 0.34 20.04
C LEU A 322 -12.07 0.25 21.16
N THR A 323 -12.80 -0.85 21.22
CA THR A 323 -13.77 -1.15 22.27
C THR A 323 -13.32 -2.39 23.04
N VAL A 324 -13.09 -2.27 24.34
CA VAL A 324 -12.66 -3.37 25.22
C VAL A 324 -13.61 -3.44 26.42
N LYS A 325 -14.39 -4.52 26.52
CA LYS A 325 -15.36 -4.70 27.61
C LYS A 325 -14.70 -5.10 28.93
N LYS A 326 -13.73 -6.01 28.88
CA LYS A 326 -12.95 -6.46 30.04
C LYS A 326 -11.46 -6.46 29.69
N ALA A 327 -10.61 -6.14 30.66
CA ALA A 327 -9.17 -6.05 30.42
C ALA A 327 -8.38 -6.53 31.64
N LYS A 328 -7.20 -7.11 31.37
CA LYS A 328 -6.19 -7.43 32.39
C LYS A 328 -4.82 -7.12 31.81
N LEU A 329 -4.00 -6.31 32.49
CA LEU A 329 -2.66 -5.94 32.01
C LEU A 329 -2.65 -5.44 30.55
N PHE A 330 -3.73 -4.76 30.14
CA PHE A 330 -3.93 -4.36 28.75
C PHE A 330 -3.32 -2.99 28.52
N ARG A 331 -2.42 -2.87 27.54
CA ARG A 331 -1.83 -1.60 27.12
C ARG A 331 -2.00 -1.43 25.63
N TYR A 332 -2.24 -0.21 25.19
CA TYR A 332 -2.26 0.13 23.78
C TYR A 332 -1.42 1.37 23.49
N GLN A 333 -0.83 1.39 22.30
CA GLN A 333 -0.19 2.55 21.69
C GLN A 333 -0.72 2.68 20.27
N ALA A 334 -1.29 3.83 19.95
CA ALA A 334 -1.74 4.15 18.59
C ALA A 334 -0.86 5.26 18.02
N LEU A 335 -0.29 4.99 16.84
CA LEU A 335 0.58 5.89 16.09
C LEU A 335 -0.06 6.18 14.74
N PHE A 336 -0.18 7.46 14.40
CA PHE A 336 -0.83 7.94 13.18
C PHE A 336 0.16 8.74 12.35
N PHE A 337 0.40 8.27 11.12
CA PHE A 337 1.36 8.87 10.20
C PHE A 337 0.65 9.21 8.89
N PRO A 338 0.29 10.49 8.64
CA PRO A 338 -0.29 10.89 7.37
C PRO A 338 0.77 10.76 6.27
N GLY A 339 0.31 10.43 5.06
CA GLY A 339 1.16 10.37 3.89
C GLY A 339 1.75 11.73 3.55
N LEU A 340 3.04 11.76 3.25
CA LEU A 340 3.72 12.97 2.79
C LEU A 340 3.22 13.37 1.39
N PRO A 341 3.21 14.67 1.08
CA PRO A 341 2.83 15.13 -0.25
C PRO A 341 3.88 14.72 -1.27
N GLY A 342 3.43 14.39 -2.47
CA GLY A 342 4.30 14.27 -3.62
C GLY A 342 4.98 15.60 -3.94
N VAL A 343 6.25 15.55 -4.33
CA VAL A 343 6.96 16.74 -4.80
C VAL A 343 6.44 17.16 -6.17
N GLY A 344 6.40 18.47 -6.44
CA GLY A 344 6.04 18.97 -7.76
C GLY A 344 7.06 18.56 -8.83
N GLY A 345 6.57 18.30 -10.04
CA GLY A 345 7.40 17.94 -11.17
C GLY A 345 8.31 19.07 -11.61
N PRO A 346 9.52 18.77 -12.12
CA PRO A 346 10.43 19.81 -12.60
C PRO A 346 9.85 20.53 -13.83
N GLY A 347 10.19 21.80 -14.00
CA GLY A 347 9.85 22.53 -15.22
C GLY A 347 10.53 21.95 -16.46
N GLY A 348 9.91 22.13 -17.61
CA GLY A 348 10.48 21.83 -18.92
C GLY A 348 11.62 22.79 -19.26
N LYS A 349 12.60 22.33 -20.03
CA LYS A 349 13.68 23.17 -20.56
C LYS A 349 13.11 24.21 -21.52
N GLY A 350 13.66 25.42 -21.48
CA GLY A 350 13.34 26.46 -22.45
C GLY A 350 13.87 26.15 -23.84
N GLN A 351 13.37 26.88 -24.83
CA GLN A 351 13.80 26.76 -26.21
C GLN A 351 15.12 27.53 -26.41
N PRO A 352 16.07 27.03 -27.20
CA PRO A 352 17.22 27.83 -27.62
C PRO A 352 16.79 29.06 -28.43
N GLY A 353 17.46 30.19 -28.20
CA GLY A 353 17.31 31.39 -29.02
C GLY A 353 17.77 31.17 -30.46
N GLY A 354 17.22 31.96 -31.37
CA GLY A 354 17.56 31.93 -32.78
C GLY A 354 18.95 32.50 -33.03
N ALA A 355 19.64 32.00 -34.06
CA ALA A 355 20.90 32.59 -34.48
C ALA A 355 20.70 34.04 -34.95
N GLY A 356 21.66 34.92 -34.70
CA GLY A 356 21.68 36.25 -35.31
C GLY A 356 21.82 36.16 -36.83
N GLY A 357 21.29 37.15 -37.55
CA GLY A 357 21.47 37.25 -38.99
C GLY A 357 22.92 37.57 -39.35
N ASP A 358 23.38 37.06 -40.49
CA ASP A 358 24.71 37.39 -41.01
C ASP A 358 24.84 38.89 -41.29
N ALA A 359 26.06 39.42 -41.18
CA ALA A 359 26.34 40.80 -41.57
C ALA A 359 26.15 41.00 -43.09
N GLY A 360 25.71 42.18 -43.51
CA GLY A 360 25.74 42.55 -44.93
C GLY A 360 27.16 42.46 -45.50
N ALA A 361 27.28 42.09 -46.78
CA ALA A 361 28.57 41.79 -47.41
C ALA A 361 29.56 42.98 -47.31
N PRO A 362 30.84 42.72 -47.00
CA PRO A 362 31.82 43.79 -46.83
C PRO A 362 32.20 44.43 -48.17
N ALA A 363 32.12 45.76 -48.24
CA ALA A 363 32.65 46.55 -49.35
C ALA A 363 33.85 47.41 -48.90
N ARG A 364 34.91 47.44 -49.72
CA ARG A 364 36.22 48.07 -49.39
C ARG A 364 36.14 49.53 -48.90
N MET A 365 35.13 50.29 -49.32
CA MET A 365 34.96 51.71 -49.03
C MET A 365 33.78 52.00 -48.07
N CYS A 366 33.08 50.96 -47.61
CA CYS A 366 31.93 51.07 -46.71
C CYS A 366 32.32 50.67 -45.29
N LYS A 367 31.54 51.13 -44.31
CA LYS A 367 31.65 50.69 -42.93
C LYS A 367 31.33 49.19 -42.87
N LYS A 368 32.11 48.45 -42.09
CA LYS A 368 31.88 47.01 -41.87
C LYS A 368 30.58 46.82 -41.08
N ALA A 369 29.64 46.08 -41.66
CA ALA A 369 28.46 45.60 -40.96
C ALA A 369 28.82 44.51 -39.95
N LYS A 370 27.99 44.36 -38.93
CA LYS A 370 28.10 43.35 -37.87
C LYS A 370 27.01 42.29 -38.03
N ALA A 371 27.31 41.07 -37.62
CA ALA A 371 26.28 40.06 -37.47
C ALA A 371 25.31 40.48 -36.35
N GLY A 372 24.06 40.08 -36.48
CA GLY A 372 23.08 40.23 -35.41
C GLY A 372 23.49 39.42 -34.18
N ALA A 373 23.04 39.84 -33.00
CA ALA A 373 23.21 39.03 -31.81
C ALA A 373 22.33 37.77 -31.89
N ASN A 374 22.73 36.69 -31.22
CA ASN A 374 21.83 35.55 -31.01
C ASN A 374 20.68 35.96 -30.08
N GLY A 375 19.51 35.37 -30.30
CA GLY A 375 18.42 35.44 -29.34
C GLY A 375 18.80 34.78 -28.03
N GLN A 376 18.21 35.24 -26.94
CA GLN A 376 18.39 34.63 -25.61
C GLN A 376 17.72 33.26 -25.55
N GLU A 377 18.26 32.35 -24.75
CA GLU A 377 17.60 31.10 -24.41
C GLU A 377 16.35 31.38 -23.59
N GLY A 378 15.26 30.65 -23.89
CA GLY A 378 14.04 30.72 -23.11
C GLY A 378 14.28 30.20 -21.70
N PRO A 379 13.61 30.75 -20.68
CA PRO A 379 13.75 30.25 -19.32
C PRO A 379 13.19 28.83 -19.18
N VAL A 380 13.67 28.10 -18.16
CA VAL A 380 13.06 26.84 -17.73
C VAL A 380 11.64 27.13 -17.21
N GLY A 381 10.71 26.20 -17.43
CA GLY A 381 9.39 26.27 -16.82
C GLY A 381 9.45 26.29 -15.31
N ALA A 382 8.40 26.78 -14.65
CA ALA A 382 8.32 26.70 -13.20
C ALA A 382 8.22 25.23 -12.74
N GLN A 383 8.69 24.92 -11.54
CA GLN A 383 8.40 23.65 -10.90
C GLN A 383 6.91 23.60 -10.50
N GLY A 384 6.29 22.42 -10.61
CA GLY A 384 4.96 22.19 -10.04
C GLY A 384 4.95 22.40 -8.54
N LYS A 385 3.76 22.61 -7.97
CA LYS A 385 3.59 22.73 -6.52
C LYS A 385 3.65 21.34 -5.87
N PRO A 386 4.09 21.22 -4.61
CA PRO A 386 3.89 19.99 -3.84
C PRO A 386 2.39 19.68 -3.71
N GLY A 387 2.07 18.39 -3.58
CA GLY A 387 0.72 17.94 -3.25
C GLY A 387 0.29 18.34 -1.82
N ALA A 388 -0.92 17.97 -1.44
CA ALA A 388 -1.38 18.12 -0.05
C ALA A 388 -0.85 16.98 0.83
N VAL A 389 -0.54 17.28 2.10
CA VAL A 389 -0.29 16.26 3.13
C VAL A 389 -1.60 15.51 3.39
N GLY A 390 -1.53 14.20 3.68
CA GLY A 390 -2.70 13.43 4.11
C GLY A 390 -3.30 13.93 5.43
N ALA A 391 -4.59 13.66 5.67
CA ALA A 391 -5.20 14.01 6.94
C ALA A 391 -4.79 13.02 8.05
N LEU A 392 -4.73 13.51 9.29
CA LEU A 392 -4.65 12.64 10.48
C LEU A 392 -6.02 12.02 10.75
N GLY A 393 -6.03 10.72 10.99
CA GLY A 393 -7.18 9.94 11.41
C GLY A 393 -7.48 10.10 12.89
N GLU A 394 -8.62 9.56 13.31
CA GLU A 394 -9.06 9.64 14.70
C GLU A 394 -8.81 8.35 15.46
N LEU A 395 -8.60 8.49 16.77
CA LEU A 395 -8.60 7.41 17.74
C LEU A 395 -9.83 7.56 18.62
N CYS A 396 -10.73 6.58 18.61
CA CYS A 396 -11.82 6.45 19.57
C CYS A 396 -11.60 5.22 20.44
N VAL A 397 -11.62 5.38 21.75
CA VAL A 397 -11.42 4.28 22.70
C VAL A 397 -12.57 4.22 23.69
N THR A 398 -13.08 3.01 23.92
CA THR A 398 -14.07 2.67 24.95
C THR A 398 -13.53 1.52 25.79
N LEU A 399 -13.18 1.77 27.06
CA LEU A 399 -12.65 0.74 27.98
C LEU A 399 -13.61 0.54 29.15
N LEU A 400 -13.90 -0.71 29.54
CA LEU A 400 -14.56 -1.05 30.82
C LEU A 400 -15.82 -0.21 31.13
N ASP A 401 -16.66 0.03 30.10
CA ASP A 401 -17.88 0.86 30.18
C ASP A 401 -17.68 2.35 30.51
N SER A 402 -16.45 2.88 30.47
CA SER A 402 -16.09 4.27 30.82
C SER A 402 -16.52 5.34 29.79
N GLY A 403 -17.46 5.02 28.90
CA GLY A 403 -17.82 5.87 27.76
C GLY A 403 -16.75 5.90 26.66
N THR A 404 -17.08 6.51 25.53
CA THR A 404 -16.17 6.61 24.38
C THR A 404 -15.43 7.96 24.40
N SER A 405 -14.09 7.91 24.34
CA SER A 405 -13.24 9.09 24.19
C SER A 405 -12.59 9.09 22.81
N CYS A 406 -12.74 10.19 22.06
CA CYS A 406 -12.16 10.34 20.73
C CYS A 406 -11.14 11.48 20.70
N VAL A 407 -9.98 11.25 20.08
CA VAL A 407 -8.88 12.21 19.94
C VAL A 407 -8.21 12.12 18.57
N THR A 408 -7.73 13.25 18.06
CA THR A 408 -6.93 13.32 16.82
C THR A 408 -5.52 13.79 17.17
N ARG A 409 -4.56 12.86 17.28
CA ARG A 409 -3.14 13.13 17.62
C ARG A 409 -2.23 12.10 16.96
N GLU A 410 -0.99 12.47 16.69
CA GLU A 410 0.01 11.57 16.07
C GLU A 410 0.35 10.36 16.94
N GLN A 411 0.33 10.50 18.27
CA GLN A 411 0.61 9.43 19.21
C GLN A 411 -0.34 9.47 20.41
N ASN A 412 -0.86 8.31 20.78
CA ASN A 412 -1.64 8.12 21.99
C ASN A 412 -1.23 6.81 22.68
N VAL A 413 -1.16 6.83 24.00
CA VAL A 413 -0.83 5.67 24.83
C VAL A 413 -1.87 5.58 25.95
N GLY A 414 -2.37 4.38 26.23
CA GLY A 414 -3.32 4.14 27.31
C GLY A 414 -3.37 2.67 27.71
N GLY A 415 -4.17 2.34 28.72
CA GLY A 415 -4.32 0.96 29.18
C GLY A 415 -5.01 0.81 30.51
N VAL A 416 -5.21 -0.44 30.90
CA VAL A 416 -5.71 -0.89 32.20
C VAL A 416 -4.59 -1.69 32.86
N GLN A 417 -4.17 -1.25 34.05
CA GLN A 417 -3.13 -1.94 34.83
C GLN A 417 -3.69 -3.14 35.58
#